data_AF-K7N9Z1-F1
#
_entry.id   AF-K7N9Z1-F1
#
_cell.length_a   1.000
_cell.length_b   1.000
_cell.length_c   1.000
_cell.angle_alpha   90.00
_cell.angle_beta   90.00
_cell.angle_gamma   90.00
#
_symmetry.space_group_name_H-M   'P 1'
#
loop_
_entity.id
_entity.type
_entity.pdbx_description
1 polymer ?
#
loop_
_entity_poly.entity_id
_entity_poly.type
_entity_poly.pdbx_seq_one_letter_code
_entity_poly.pdbx_strand_id
1 'polypeptide(L)'
;MLVFTQKALQILPTLNLKKPDIIIGSTVHLFAVFAAYRLSKRYQVPFIMEVRDLWPQTLIDMGMSKWHPFIIVLALLERYLYKRADKIITLLPDAYQYIAKFTNRDKIEWISNGVDINNIIYTEATNSNKKFTILYTGAIGEANNLIDLVLVAHQLKNEKEIVFKIVGNGPQKAYLLDEVKKLKDYQYIN
;
A
#
# COMPACT_ATOMS: atom_id res chain seq x y z
N MET A 1 9.57 9.27 -9.28
CA MET A 1 9.19 10.23 -8.22
C MET A 1 9.49 11.69 -8.58
N LEU A 2 10.76 12.05 -8.80
CA LEU A 2 11.15 13.45 -9.06
C LEU A 2 10.63 13.99 -10.41
N VAL A 3 10.72 13.18 -11.48
CA VAL A 3 10.18 13.55 -12.81
C VAL A 3 8.68 13.86 -12.73
N PHE A 4 7.90 13.04 -12.03
CA PHE A 4 6.47 13.29 -11.80
C PHE A 4 6.27 14.62 -11.07
N THR A 5 7.00 14.85 -9.98
CA THR A 5 6.91 16.07 -9.16
C THR A 5 7.21 17.32 -10.00
N GLN A 6 8.28 17.28 -10.79
CA GLN A 6 8.66 18.36 -11.69
C GLN A 6 7.57 18.62 -12.73
N LYS A 7 7.11 17.57 -13.43
CA LYS A 7 6.06 17.69 -14.45
C LYS A 7 4.76 18.23 -13.87
N ALA A 8 4.34 17.75 -12.70
CA ALA A 8 3.14 18.26 -12.03
C ALA A 8 3.24 19.76 -11.72
N LEU A 9 4.39 20.21 -11.22
CA LEU A 9 4.61 21.62 -10.88
C LEU A 9 4.73 22.54 -12.10
N GLN A 10 5.22 22.03 -13.23
CA GLN A 10 5.40 22.80 -14.46
C GLN A 10 4.15 22.83 -15.33
N ILE A 11 3.49 21.68 -15.50
CA ILE A 11 2.40 21.51 -16.46
C ILE A 11 1.05 21.93 -15.87
N LEU A 12 0.72 21.52 -14.64
CA LEU A 12 -0.61 21.80 -14.08
C LEU A 12 -0.94 23.31 -14.06
N PRO A 13 -0.01 24.22 -13.73
CA PRO A 13 -0.30 25.65 -13.79
C PRO A 13 -0.47 26.24 -15.19
N THR A 14 -0.02 25.54 -16.24
CA THR A 14 -0.19 25.98 -17.63
C THR A 14 -1.47 25.43 -18.25
N LEU A 15 -2.05 24.39 -17.66
CA LEU A 15 -3.39 23.96 -18.00
C LEU A 15 -4.34 25.05 -17.49
N ASN A 16 -5.18 25.62 -18.36
CA ASN A 16 -6.16 26.67 -18.03
C ASN A 16 -7.33 26.10 -17.20
N LEU A 17 -7.00 25.46 -16.07
CA LEU A 17 -7.92 24.82 -15.16
C LEU A 17 -8.56 25.87 -14.26
N LYS A 18 -9.84 25.68 -13.95
CA LYS A 18 -10.50 26.46 -12.91
C LYS A 18 -9.74 26.29 -11.59
N LYS A 19 -9.57 27.38 -10.84
CA LYS A 19 -9.00 27.32 -9.48
C LYS A 19 -9.80 26.29 -8.65
N PRO A 20 -9.14 25.29 -8.06
CA PRO A 20 -9.82 24.32 -7.21
C PRO A 20 -10.17 24.94 -5.85
N ASP A 21 -11.10 24.33 -5.13
CA ASP A 21 -11.42 24.73 -3.75
C ASP A 21 -10.44 24.09 -2.74
N ILE A 22 -9.91 22.91 -3.05
CA ILE A 22 -8.95 22.15 -2.24
C ILE A 22 -7.97 21.39 -3.14
N ILE A 23 -6.78 21.07 -2.63
CA ILE A 23 -5.84 20.17 -3.30
C ILE A 23 -5.52 18.99 -2.38
N ILE A 24 -5.75 17.77 -2.89
CA ILE A 24 -5.46 16.52 -2.19
C ILE A 24 -4.16 15.93 -2.74
N GLY A 25 -3.17 15.73 -1.86
CA GLY A 25 -1.92 15.04 -2.17
C GLY A 25 -1.95 13.63 -1.60
N SER A 26 -2.04 12.64 -2.48
CA SER A 26 -2.04 11.22 -2.10
C SER A 26 -0.63 10.64 -2.03
N THR A 27 -0.30 9.92 -0.94
CA THR A 27 1.03 9.37 -0.65
C THR A 27 1.36 8.11 -1.45
N VAL A 28 1.26 8.16 -2.78
CA VAL A 28 1.95 7.15 -3.63
C VAL A 28 3.47 7.20 -3.41
N HIS A 29 3.98 8.39 -3.12
CA HIS A 29 5.29 8.68 -2.54
C HIS A 29 5.31 10.14 -2.04
N LEU A 30 6.15 10.48 -1.05
CA LEU A 30 6.15 11.83 -0.45
C LEU A 30 6.41 12.98 -1.43
N PHE A 31 7.17 12.76 -2.51
CA PHE A 31 7.41 13.80 -3.50
C PHE A 31 6.15 14.22 -4.29
N ALA A 32 5.18 13.32 -4.49
CA ALA A 32 3.91 13.65 -5.14
C ALA A 32 3.08 14.56 -4.23
N VAL A 33 3.06 14.24 -2.94
CA VAL A 33 2.41 15.05 -1.91
C VAL A 33 3.08 16.41 -1.77
N PHE A 34 4.41 16.48 -1.89
CA PHE A 34 5.14 17.74 -1.94
C PHE A 34 4.72 18.60 -3.14
N ALA A 35 4.51 18.00 -4.32
CA ALA A 35 3.97 18.72 -5.47
C ALA A 35 2.58 19.30 -5.16
N ALA A 36 1.68 18.50 -4.58
CA ALA A 36 0.34 18.93 -4.19
C ALA A 36 0.38 20.07 -3.17
N TYR A 37 1.25 20.01 -2.16
CA TYR A 37 1.47 21.10 -1.21
C TYR A 37 1.98 22.39 -1.89
N ARG A 38 2.92 22.29 -2.84
CA ARG A 38 3.41 23.48 -3.55
C ARG A 38 2.33 24.10 -4.42
N LEU A 39 1.49 23.28 -5.05
CA LEU A 39 0.34 23.73 -5.83
C LEU A 39 -0.72 24.37 -4.94
N SER A 40 -1.02 23.82 -3.76
CA SER A 40 -1.97 24.42 -2.82
C SER A 40 -1.55 25.83 -2.39
N LYS A 41 -0.25 26.05 -2.18
CA LYS A 41 0.29 27.40 -1.90
C LYS A 41 0.22 28.33 -3.11
N ARG A 42 0.41 27.80 -4.32
CA ARG A 42 0.26 28.58 -5.56
C ARG A 42 -1.18 29.05 -5.77
N TYR A 43 -2.15 28.15 -5.58
CA TYR A 43 -3.57 28.47 -5.75
C TYR A 43 -4.19 29.12 -4.52
N GLN A 44 -3.48 29.15 -3.38
CA GLN A 44 -3.96 29.64 -2.09
C GLN A 44 -5.23 28.92 -1.65
N VAL A 45 -5.15 27.60 -1.58
CA VAL A 45 -6.26 26.69 -1.22
C VAL A 45 -5.79 25.71 -0.14
N PRO A 46 -6.71 25.15 0.67
CA PRO A 46 -6.37 24.13 1.64
C PRO A 46 -5.68 22.91 1.01
N PHE A 47 -4.72 22.38 1.75
CA PHE A 47 -3.97 21.18 1.42
C PHE A 47 -4.40 20.02 2.31
N ILE A 48 -4.91 18.97 1.67
CA ILE A 48 -5.25 17.71 2.34
C ILE A 48 -4.22 16.66 1.93
N MET A 49 -3.65 15.96 2.91
CA MET A 49 -2.73 14.85 2.66
C MET A 49 -3.46 13.52 2.86
N GLU A 50 -3.55 12.69 1.82
CA GLU A 50 -4.07 11.33 1.92
C GLU A 50 -2.91 10.35 2.11
N VAL A 51 -2.83 9.75 3.30
CA VAL A 51 -1.82 8.76 3.72
C VAL A 51 -2.32 7.36 3.41
N ARG A 52 -1.82 6.82 2.30
CA ARG A 52 -1.99 5.42 1.86
C ARG A 52 -1.00 4.48 2.54
N ASP A 53 0.23 4.94 2.75
CA ASP A 53 1.35 4.20 3.32
C ASP A 53 2.21 5.13 4.18
N LEU A 54 2.89 4.57 5.18
CA LEU A 54 3.76 5.32 6.08
C LEU A 54 5.18 5.40 5.48
N TRP A 55 5.49 6.50 4.81
CA TRP A 55 6.82 6.73 4.23
C TRP A 55 7.65 7.63 5.15
N PRO A 56 8.86 7.21 5.59
CA PRO A 56 9.65 6.11 5.05
C PRO A 56 9.53 4.77 5.81
N GLN A 57 8.66 4.66 6.81
CA GLN A 57 8.54 3.47 7.66
C GLN A 57 8.43 2.16 6.87
N THR A 58 7.59 2.11 5.83
CA THR A 58 7.43 0.92 4.96
C THR A 58 8.77 0.46 4.37
N LEU A 59 9.65 1.37 3.95
CA LEU A 59 10.97 0.98 3.41
C LEU A 59 11.90 0.43 4.49
N ILE A 60 11.80 0.96 5.70
CA ILE A 60 12.59 0.48 6.84
C ILE A 60 12.15 -0.94 7.20
N ASP A 61 10.84 -1.18 7.23
CA ASP A 61 10.26 -2.50 7.51
C ASP A 61 10.60 -3.52 6.42
N MET A 62 10.80 -3.07 5.18
CA MET A 62 11.32 -3.88 4.06
C MET A 62 12.85 -4.06 4.08
N GLY A 63 13.54 -3.62 5.13
CA GLY A 63 14.97 -3.89 5.35
C GLY A 63 15.92 -2.76 4.97
N MET A 64 15.43 -1.59 4.54
CA MET A 64 16.29 -0.43 4.30
C MET A 64 16.76 0.17 5.63
N SER A 65 18.06 0.46 5.75
CA SER A 65 18.61 1.07 6.97
C SER A 65 17.95 2.43 7.25
N LYS A 66 17.53 2.65 8.51
CA LYS A 66 17.01 3.94 9.00
C LYS A 66 18.00 5.11 8.83
N TRP A 67 19.29 4.79 8.70
CA TRP A 67 20.37 5.77 8.52
C TRP A 67 20.71 6.01 7.05
N HIS A 68 20.06 5.30 6.12
CA HIS A 68 20.26 5.51 4.70
C HIS A 68 19.88 6.96 4.33
N PRO A 69 20.72 7.72 3.59
CA PRO A 69 20.46 9.13 3.31
C PRO A 69 19.08 9.41 2.70
N PHE A 70 18.62 8.53 1.82
CA PHE A 70 17.28 8.62 1.23
C PHE A 70 16.16 8.53 2.28
N ILE A 71 16.29 7.62 3.25
CA ILE A 71 15.31 7.46 4.34
C ILE A 71 15.28 8.70 5.21
N ILE A 72 16.45 9.29 5.51
CA ILE A 72 16.55 10.53 6.29
C ILE A 72 15.84 11.67 5.56
N VAL A 73 16.07 11.83 4.24
CA VAL A 73 15.39 12.85 3.43
C VAL A 73 13.88 12.66 3.45
N LEU A 74 13.41 11.41 3.26
CA LEU A 74 11.98 11.10 3.32
C LEU A 74 11.40 11.38 4.70
N ALA A 75 12.07 11.02 5.79
CA ALA A 75 11.61 11.29 7.16
C ALA A 75 11.49 12.80 7.43
N LEU A 76 12.43 13.61 6.94
CA LEU A 76 12.35 15.07 7.05
C LEU A 76 11.18 15.62 6.23
N LEU A 77 10.99 15.11 5.02
CA LEU A 77 9.89 15.52 4.14
C LEU A 77 8.51 15.11 4.70
N GLU A 78 8.41 13.92 5.29
CA GLU A 78 7.22 13.41 5.96
C GLU A 78 6.79 14.37 7.08
N ARG A 79 7.71 14.64 8.01
CA ARG A 79 7.49 15.54 9.14
C ARG A 79 7.10 16.94 8.69
N TYR A 80 7.71 17.42 7.60
CA TYR A 80 7.38 18.71 7.01
C TYR A 80 5.95 18.73 6.47
N LEU A 81 5.54 17.71 5.71
CA LEU A 81 4.24 17.66 5.06
C LEU A 81 3.10 17.45 6.06
N TYR A 82 3.25 16.58 7.07
CA TYR A 82 2.23 16.40 8.11
C TYR A 82 1.94 17.69 8.89
N LYS A 83 2.97 18.49 9.18
CA LYS A 83 2.77 19.79 9.85
C LYS A 83 2.03 20.80 8.98
N ARG A 84 2.27 20.75 7.67
CA ARG A 84 1.74 21.69 6.68
C ARG A 84 0.36 21.33 6.15
N ALA A 85 -0.08 20.09 6.30
CA ALA A 85 -1.42 19.66 5.97
C ALA A 85 -2.46 20.39 6.83
N ASP A 86 -3.52 20.86 6.18
CA ASP A 86 -4.70 21.43 6.85
C ASP A 86 -5.57 20.31 7.41
N LYS A 87 -5.71 19.21 6.65
CA LYS A 87 -6.27 17.92 7.09
C LYS A 87 -5.43 16.76 6.55
N ILE A 88 -5.46 15.65 7.27
CA ILE A 88 -4.81 14.40 6.90
C ILE A 88 -5.88 13.32 6.89
N ILE A 89 -6.03 12.64 5.76
CA ILE A 89 -6.84 11.44 5.64
C ILE A 89 -5.90 10.26 5.69
N THR A 90 -6.17 9.23 6.49
CA THR A 90 -5.44 7.97 6.41
C THR A 90 -6.39 6.82 6.08
N LEU A 91 -5.90 5.91 5.24
CA LEU A 91 -6.62 4.69 4.87
C LEU A 91 -6.41 3.56 5.89
N LEU A 92 -5.44 3.72 6.78
CA LEU A 92 -4.97 2.73 7.73
C LEU A 92 -5.59 3.02 9.11
N PRO A 93 -6.37 2.09 9.71
CA PRO A 93 -7.17 2.35 10.92
C PRO A 93 -6.35 2.86 12.12
N ASP A 94 -5.10 2.42 12.26
CA ASP A 94 -4.24 2.78 13.40
C ASP A 94 -3.10 3.74 13.04
N ALA A 95 -2.98 4.17 11.78
CA ALA A 95 -1.90 5.07 11.38
C ALA A 95 -1.96 6.43 12.05
N TYR A 96 -3.12 6.84 12.58
CA TYR A 96 -3.23 8.08 13.35
C TYR A 96 -2.25 8.11 14.55
N GLN A 97 -1.96 6.96 15.17
CA GLN A 97 -1.02 6.87 16.30
C GLN A 97 0.40 7.23 15.88
N TYR A 98 0.78 6.83 14.67
CA TYR A 98 2.07 7.17 14.09
C TYR A 98 2.10 8.64 13.64
N ILE A 99 1.08 9.08 12.90
CA ILE A 99 1.01 10.42 12.30
C ILE A 99 0.92 11.51 13.39
N ALA A 100 0.19 11.27 14.47
CA ALA A 100 0.02 12.21 15.59
C ALA A 100 1.33 12.52 16.34
N LYS A 101 2.41 11.75 16.12
CA LYS A 101 3.75 12.09 16.62
C LYS A 101 4.33 13.35 15.97
N PHE A 102 3.80 13.75 14.81
CA PHE A 102 4.36 14.81 13.97
C PHE A 102 3.42 16.01 13.80
N THR A 103 2.14 15.86 14.12
CA THR A 103 1.11 16.89 13.95
C THR A 103 -0.04 16.68 14.94
N ASN A 104 -0.98 17.61 15.00
CA ASN A 104 -2.10 17.53 15.92
C ASN A 104 -3.12 16.45 15.50
N ARG A 105 -3.69 15.73 16.48
CA ARG A 105 -4.62 14.61 16.24
C ARG A 105 -5.94 15.03 15.59
N ASP A 106 -6.41 16.25 15.85
CA ASP A 106 -7.62 16.86 15.28
C ASP A 106 -7.53 17.08 13.76
N LYS A 107 -6.31 17.09 13.20
CA LYS A 107 -6.10 17.12 11.76
C LYS A 107 -6.33 15.78 11.07
N ILE A 108 -6.35 14.67 11.81
CA ILE A 108 -6.26 13.31 11.26
C ILE A 108 -7.64 12.66 11.25
N GLU A 109 -8.10 12.26 10.07
CA GLU A 109 -9.32 11.48 9.88
C GLU A 109 -8.97 10.10 9.31
N TRP A 110 -9.56 9.05 9.84
CA TRP A 110 -9.49 7.73 9.23
C TRP A 110 -10.68 7.56 8.28
N ILE A 111 -10.38 7.35 7.01
CA ILE A 111 -11.38 7.08 5.96
C ILE A 111 -10.84 5.88 5.17
N SER A 112 -11.48 4.72 5.30
CA SER A 112 -11.05 3.53 4.56
C SER A 112 -11.33 3.68 3.05
N ASN A 113 -10.64 2.89 2.24
CA ASN A 113 -11.05 2.70 0.85
C ASN A 113 -12.47 2.11 0.79
N GLY A 114 -13.27 2.58 -0.15
CA GLY A 114 -14.55 1.96 -0.49
C GLY A 114 -14.35 0.73 -1.40
N VAL A 115 -15.42 -0.07 -1.50
CA VAL A 115 -15.56 -1.12 -2.50
C VAL A 115 -16.85 -0.88 -3.29
N ASP A 116 -16.83 -1.14 -4.59
CA ASP A 116 -18.05 -1.09 -5.39
C ASP A 116 -18.82 -2.41 -5.23
N ILE A 117 -19.85 -2.36 -4.38
CA ILE A 117 -20.69 -3.52 -4.07
C ILE A 117 -21.47 -4.04 -5.28
N ASN A 118 -21.74 -3.20 -6.29
CA ASN A 118 -22.48 -3.61 -7.48
C ASN A 118 -21.63 -4.48 -8.41
N ASN A 119 -20.31 -4.40 -8.28
CA ASN A 119 -19.36 -5.23 -9.01
C ASN A 119 -19.04 -6.56 -8.28
N ILE A 120 -19.66 -6.82 -7.13
CA ILE A 120 -19.49 -8.08 -6.41
C ILE A 120 -20.55 -9.07 -6.89
N ILE A 121 -20.12 -10.05 -7.69
CA ILE A 121 -20.95 -11.19 -8.07
C ILE A 121 -20.91 -12.21 -6.92
N TYR A 122 -21.99 -12.28 -6.16
CA TYR A 122 -22.18 -13.32 -5.16
C TYR A 122 -22.62 -14.60 -5.86
N THR A 123 -21.71 -15.57 -5.97
CA THR A 123 -22.07 -16.94 -6.26
C THR A 123 -22.24 -17.70 -4.95
N GLU A 124 -23.35 -18.41 -4.81
CA GLU A 124 -23.47 -19.38 -3.71
C GLU A 124 -22.30 -20.37 -3.82
N ALA A 125 -21.63 -20.61 -2.70
CA ALA A 125 -20.60 -21.63 -2.64
C ALA A 125 -21.26 -22.99 -2.90
N THR A 126 -21.16 -23.50 -4.12
CA THR A 126 -21.55 -24.86 -4.48
C THR A 126 -20.51 -25.81 -3.89
N ASN A 127 -20.57 -26.01 -2.57
CA ASN A 127 -19.69 -26.92 -1.86
C ASN A 127 -19.99 -28.37 -2.25
N SER A 128 -19.41 -28.84 -3.35
CA SER A 128 -19.32 -30.27 -3.66
C SER A 128 -18.04 -30.92 -3.09
N ASN A 129 -17.07 -30.11 -2.65
CA ASN A 129 -15.82 -30.58 -2.06
C ASN A 129 -15.79 -30.37 -0.54
N LYS A 130 -15.60 -31.46 0.22
CA LYS A 130 -15.52 -31.48 1.69
C LYS A 130 -14.22 -30.88 2.28
N LYS A 131 -13.32 -30.38 1.44
CA LYS A 131 -11.99 -29.91 1.85
C LYS A 131 -11.99 -28.44 2.29
N PHE A 132 -11.29 -28.15 3.37
CA PHE A 132 -11.05 -26.80 3.87
C PHE A 132 -9.99 -26.11 2.99
N THR A 133 -10.41 -25.09 2.23
CA THR A 133 -9.51 -24.36 1.31
C THR A 133 -9.00 -23.07 1.94
N ILE A 134 -7.68 -22.95 2.06
CA ILE A 134 -6.98 -21.71 2.41
C ILE A 134 -6.57 -21.02 1.10
N LEU A 135 -7.20 -19.89 0.79
CA LEU A 135 -6.97 -19.14 -0.44
C LEU A 135 -6.19 -17.85 -0.16
N TYR A 136 -5.07 -17.68 -0.85
CA TYR A 136 -4.45 -16.38 -1.07
C TYR A 136 -4.81 -15.88 -2.48
N THR A 137 -5.25 -14.64 -2.57
CA THR A 137 -5.41 -13.93 -3.84
C THR A 137 -4.75 -12.56 -3.77
N GLY A 138 -3.87 -12.26 -4.72
CA GLY A 138 -3.15 -10.98 -4.72
C GLY A 138 -1.80 -11.03 -5.44
N ALA A 139 -1.02 -9.95 -5.27
CA ALA A 139 0.31 -9.85 -5.84
C ALA A 139 1.26 -10.89 -5.22
N ILE A 140 2.20 -11.41 -6.01
CA ILE A 140 3.25 -12.29 -5.53
C ILE A 140 4.56 -11.49 -5.47
N GLY A 141 4.66 -10.65 -4.44
CA GLY A 141 5.80 -9.76 -4.19
C GLY A 141 6.45 -10.00 -2.82
N GLU A 142 7.62 -9.39 -2.61
CA GLU A 142 8.38 -9.50 -1.36
C GLU A 142 7.57 -9.06 -0.14
N ALA A 143 6.84 -7.95 -0.27
CA ALA A 143 5.99 -7.41 0.80
C ALA A 143 4.84 -8.35 1.20
N ASN A 144 4.48 -9.33 0.36
CA ASN A 144 3.42 -10.30 0.66
C ASN A 144 3.94 -11.57 1.36
N ASN A 145 5.26 -11.77 1.42
CA ASN A 145 5.96 -12.87 2.10
C ASN A 145 5.31 -14.26 2.00
N LEU A 146 4.92 -14.69 0.78
CA LEU A 146 4.18 -15.94 0.59
C LEU A 146 5.00 -17.21 0.88
N ILE A 147 6.30 -17.10 1.14
CA ILE A 147 7.12 -18.24 1.56
C ILE A 147 6.63 -18.80 2.89
N ASP A 148 6.18 -17.94 3.81
CA ASP A 148 5.61 -18.39 5.09
C ASP A 148 4.37 -19.26 4.86
N LEU A 149 3.51 -18.89 3.91
CA LEU A 149 2.34 -19.68 3.55
C LEU A 149 2.72 -21.04 2.95
N VAL A 150 3.78 -21.10 2.14
CA VAL A 150 4.33 -22.35 1.61
C VAL A 150 4.90 -23.23 2.73
N LEU A 151 5.60 -22.65 3.71
CA LEU A 151 6.14 -23.37 4.85
C LEU A 151 5.03 -23.91 5.77
N VAL A 152 3.99 -23.12 6.03
CA VAL A 152 2.80 -23.57 6.77
C VAL A 152 2.10 -24.70 6.02
N ALA A 153 1.94 -24.56 4.71
CA ALA A 153 1.38 -25.64 3.89
C ALA A 153 2.19 -26.92 4.11
N HIS A 154 3.53 -26.86 3.99
CA HIS A 154 4.43 -27.99 4.18
C HIS A 154 4.28 -28.68 5.54
N GLN A 155 4.14 -27.91 6.61
CA GLN A 155 3.92 -28.46 7.95
C GLN A 155 2.60 -29.24 8.04
N LEU A 156 1.59 -28.82 7.28
CA LEU A 156 0.25 -29.43 7.24
C LEU A 156 0.06 -30.43 6.09
N LYS A 157 1.13 -30.89 5.43
CA LYS A 157 1.05 -31.76 4.25
C LYS A 157 0.30 -33.09 4.46
N ASN A 158 0.22 -33.57 5.70
CA ASN A 158 -0.48 -34.81 6.05
C ASN A 158 -2.00 -34.61 6.24
N GLU A 159 -2.45 -33.36 6.40
CA GLU A 159 -3.86 -33.01 6.56
C GLU A 159 -4.55 -32.95 5.18
N LYS A 160 -4.95 -34.12 4.66
CA LYS A 160 -5.51 -34.26 3.30
C LYS A 160 -6.80 -33.49 3.05
N GLU A 161 -7.48 -33.09 4.12
CA GLU A 161 -8.70 -32.28 4.08
C GLU A 161 -8.39 -30.77 3.92
N ILE A 162 -7.14 -30.34 4.07
CA ILE A 162 -6.72 -28.94 3.89
C ILE A 162 -6.08 -28.76 2.52
N VAL A 163 -6.48 -27.71 1.81
CA VAL A 163 -5.91 -27.35 0.50
C VAL A 163 -5.49 -25.88 0.52
N PHE A 164 -4.25 -25.61 0.13
CA PHE A 164 -3.74 -24.26 -0.06
C PHE A 164 -3.83 -23.87 -1.54
N LYS A 165 -4.40 -22.69 -1.83
CA LYS A 165 -4.47 -22.12 -3.18
C LYS A 165 -3.88 -20.72 -3.19
N ILE A 166 -2.98 -20.45 -4.13
CA ILE A 166 -2.34 -19.14 -4.30
C ILE A 166 -2.66 -18.66 -5.71
N VAL A 167 -3.55 -17.66 -5.83
CA VAL A 167 -3.98 -17.08 -7.11
C VAL A 167 -3.38 -15.69 -7.25
N GLY A 168 -2.39 -15.56 -8.13
CA GLY A 168 -1.68 -14.31 -8.27
C GLY A 168 -0.55 -14.34 -9.29
N ASN A 169 0.07 -13.18 -9.45
CA ASN A 169 1.28 -13.03 -10.24
C ASN A 169 2.21 -12.00 -9.60
N GLY A 170 3.50 -12.08 -9.91
CA GLY A 170 4.47 -11.11 -9.45
C GLY A 170 5.91 -11.62 -9.48
N PRO A 171 6.87 -10.75 -9.15
CA PRO A 171 8.30 -11.05 -9.28
C PRO A 171 8.77 -12.27 -8.48
N GLN A 172 8.13 -12.55 -7.34
CA GLN A 172 8.51 -13.66 -6.45
C GLN A 172 7.90 -15.01 -6.87
N LYS A 173 7.12 -15.07 -7.96
CA LYS A 173 6.43 -16.29 -8.37
C LYS A 173 7.39 -17.43 -8.73
N ALA A 174 8.44 -17.14 -9.50
CA ALA A 174 9.42 -18.16 -9.90
C ALA A 174 10.16 -18.73 -8.68
N TYR A 175 10.54 -17.86 -7.74
CA TYR A 175 11.16 -18.26 -6.48
C TYR A 175 10.24 -19.18 -5.66
N LEU A 176 8.98 -18.80 -5.45
CA LEU A 176 8.02 -19.63 -4.70
C LEU A 176 7.78 -21.00 -5.35
N LEU A 177 7.69 -21.05 -6.68
CA LEU A 177 7.57 -22.32 -7.42
C LEU A 177 8.75 -23.26 -7.13
N ASP A 178 9.96 -22.71 -7.10
CA ASP A 178 11.16 -23.50 -6.84
C ASP A 178 11.25 -23.96 -5.38
N GLU A 179 10.83 -23.13 -4.42
CA GLU A 179 10.71 -23.54 -3.02
C GLU A 179 9.69 -24.66 -2.82
N VAL A 180 8.52 -24.59 -3.47
CA VAL A 180 7.52 -25.65 -3.44
C VAL A 180 8.08 -26.96 -4.01
N LYS A 181 8.84 -26.92 -5.11
CA LYS A 181 9.48 -28.12 -5.69
C LYS A 181 10.52 -28.73 -4.76
N LYS A 182 11.33 -27.90 -4.09
CA LYS A 182 12.37 -28.36 -3.13
C LYS A 182 11.75 -29.12 -1.95
N LEU A 183 10.53 -28.75 -1.55
CA LEU A 183 9.79 -29.37 -0.45
C LEU A 183 9.19 -30.74 -0.79
N LYS A 184 9.47 -31.28 -2.00
CA LYS A 184 9.28 -32.66 -2.49
C LYS A 184 7.90 -33.32 -2.41
N ASP A 185 6.88 -32.67 -1.84
CA ASP A 185 5.57 -33.29 -1.57
C ASP A 185 4.35 -32.52 -2.13
N TYR A 186 4.52 -31.53 -3.02
CA TYR A 186 3.40 -30.72 -3.52
C TYR A 186 3.07 -30.96 -5.00
N GLN A 187 1.84 -31.38 -5.27
CA GLN A 187 1.24 -31.31 -6.59
C GLN A 187 0.72 -29.88 -6.82
N TYR A 188 1.32 -29.20 -7.79
CA TYR A 188 0.83 -27.92 -8.28
C TYR A 188 -0.49 -28.14 -9.02
N ILE A 189 -1.56 -27.44 -8.63
CA ILE A 189 -2.81 -27.40 -9.39
C ILE A 189 -2.88 -26.00 -10.01
N ASN A 190 -2.88 -25.96 -11.35
CA ASN A 190 -2.97 -24.75 -12.18
C ASN A 190 -4.17 -23.86 -11.84
#